data_AF-A0A9D8THM0-F1
#
_entry.id   AF-A0A9D8THM0-F1
#
_cell.length_a   1.000
_cell.length_b   1.000
_cell.length_c   1.000
_cell.angle_alpha   90.00
_cell.angle_beta   90.00
_cell.angle_gamma   90.00
#
_symmetry.space_group_name_H-M   'P 1'
#
loop_
_entity.id
_entity.type
_entity.pdbx_description
1 polymer ?
#
loop_
_entity_poly.entity_id
_entity_poly.type
_entity_poly.pdbx_seq_one_letter_code
_entity_poly.pdbx_strand_id
1 'polypeptide(L)'
;MGRIEREKKTVSLMIRIFCKKHEGNFSLCAACQELEKYAHERLDRCKYGDKKTSCRSCPTHCYKPLMKQKICEVMRFSGPRMLIYAPAEAIRHLLCK
;
A
#
# COMPACT_ATOMS: atom_id res chain seq x y z
N MET A 1 0.28 -11.45 14.59
CA MET A 1 0.45 -10.63 13.36
C MET A 1 0.28 -9.18 13.73
N GLY A 2 1.35 -8.40 13.65
CA GLY A 2 1.30 -6.95 13.85
C GLY A 2 0.54 -6.25 12.72
N ARG A 3 -0.03 -5.09 13.01
CA ARG A 3 -0.64 -4.16 12.06
C ARG A 3 0.31 -3.80 10.92
N ILE A 4 1.61 -3.61 11.20
CA ILE A 4 2.61 -3.31 10.17
C ILE A 4 2.76 -4.45 9.17
N GLU A 5 2.82 -5.70 9.64
CA GLU A 5 2.93 -6.85 8.75
C GLU A 5 1.70 -7.00 7.86
N ARG A 6 0.51 -6.69 8.40
CA ARG A 6 -0.73 -6.64 7.63
C ARG A 6 -0.66 -5.56 6.55
N GLU A 7 -0.29 -4.33 6.91
CA GLU A 7 -0.12 -3.23 5.94
C GLU A 7 0.92 -3.58 4.84
N LYS A 8 2.04 -4.22 5.20
CA LYS A 8 3.04 -4.69 4.21
C LYS A 8 2.43 -5.68 3.21
N LYS A 9 1.64 -6.65 3.70
CA LYS A 9 0.93 -7.62 2.85
C LYS A 9 -0.13 -6.96 1.97
N THR A 10 -0.91 -6.04 2.53
CA THR A 10 -1.94 -5.30 1.81
C THR A 10 -1.33 -4.50 0.65
N VAL A 11 -0.27 -3.74 0.91
CA VAL A 11 0.41 -2.93 -0.12
C VAL A 11 1.01 -3.82 -1.22
N SER A 12 1.65 -4.93 -0.84
CA SER A 12 2.19 -5.90 -1.82
C SER A 12 1.09 -6.44 -2.74
N LEU A 13 -0.07 -6.80 -2.19
CA LEU A 13 -1.21 -7.26 -2.98
C LEU A 13 -1.73 -6.17 -3.94
N MET A 14 -1.85 -4.92 -3.46
CA MET A 14 -2.30 -3.80 -4.29
C MET A 14 -1.36 -3.55 -5.48
N ILE A 15 -0.05 -3.62 -5.26
CA ILE A 15 0.97 -3.42 -6.29
C ILE A 15 0.95 -4.57 -7.29
N ARG A 16 0.78 -5.82 -6.84
CA ARG A 16 0.63 -6.97 -7.74
C ARG A 16 -0.60 -6.85 -8.63
N ILE A 17 -1.74 -6.45 -8.08
CA ILE A 17 -2.98 -6.22 -8.86
C ILE A 17 -2.77 -5.11 -9.89
N PHE A 18 -2.12 -4.02 -9.49
CA PHE A 18 -1.79 -2.91 -10.39
C PHE A 18 -0.90 -3.39 -11.53
N CYS A 19 0.20 -4.08 -11.23
CA CYS A 19 1.11 -4.62 -12.24
C CYS A 19 0.39 -5.55 -13.23
N LYS A 20 -0.38 -6.52 -12.72
CA LYS A 20 -1.05 -7.51 -13.56
C LYS A 20 -2.08 -6.88 -14.50
N LYS A 21 -2.73 -5.80 -14.09
CA LYS A 21 -3.91 -5.25 -14.76
C LYS A 21 -3.67 -3.92 -15.48
N HIS A 22 -2.62 -3.18 -15.11
CA HIS A 22 -2.18 -1.97 -15.78
C HIS A 22 -1.13 -2.29 -16.85
N GLU A 23 -0.07 -3.02 -16.47
CA GLU A 23 1.04 -3.36 -17.38
C GLU A 23 0.76 -4.62 -18.21
N GLY A 24 -0.21 -5.47 -17.80
CA GLY A 24 -0.50 -6.73 -18.47
C GLY A 24 0.58 -7.81 -18.30
N ASN A 25 1.60 -7.54 -17.48
CA ASN A 25 2.70 -8.47 -17.21
C ASN A 25 2.29 -9.56 -16.20
N PHE A 26 2.72 -10.80 -16.46
CA PHE A 26 2.52 -11.94 -15.54
C PHE A 26 3.39 -11.84 -14.27
N SER A 27 4.51 -11.13 -14.34
CA SER A 27 5.45 -10.91 -13.25
C SER A 27 5.47 -9.44 -12.79
N LEU A 28 5.99 -9.20 -11.57
CA LEU A 28 6.16 -7.85 -11.03
C LEU A 28 7.15 -7.06 -11.89
N CYS A 29 6.69 -5.94 -12.44
CA CYS A 29 7.51 -5.01 -13.19
C CYS A 29 8.61 -4.39 -12.30
N ALA A 30 9.73 -3.96 -12.89
CA ALA A 30 10.82 -3.35 -12.12
C ALA A 30 10.36 -2.12 -11.31
N ALA A 31 9.50 -1.28 -11.89
CA ALA A 31 8.92 -0.11 -11.22
C ALA A 31 8.00 -0.49 -10.06
N CYS A 32 7.23 -1.56 -10.22
CA CYS A 32 6.29 -2.11 -9.24
C CYS A 32 7.06 -2.68 -8.05
N GLN A 33 8.14 -3.42 -8.34
CA GLN A 33 9.02 -3.99 -7.33
C GLN A 33 9.78 -2.91 -6.56
N GLU A 34 10.22 -1.84 -7.23
CA GLU A 34 10.84 -0.69 -6.56
C GLU A 34 9.83 0.01 -5.62
N LEU A 35 8.59 0.20 -6.06
CA LEU A 35 7.54 0.80 -5.25
C LEU A 35 7.20 -0.06 -4.03
N GLU A 36 7.15 -1.38 -4.18
CA GLU A 36 6.91 -2.32 -3.09
C GLU A 36 8.04 -2.28 -2.06
N LYS A 37 9.29 -2.40 -2.50
CA LYS A 37 10.47 -2.30 -1.63
C LYS A 37 10.50 -0.97 -0.89
N TYR A 38 10.22 0.13 -1.60
CA TYR A 38 10.17 1.45 -0.99
C TYR A 38 9.08 1.54 0.09
N ALA A 39 7.89 1.02 -0.17
CA ALA A 39 6.81 1.01 0.81
C ALA A 39 7.16 0.16 2.04
N HIS A 40 7.76 -1.01 1.84
CA HIS A 40 8.20 -1.91 2.91
C HIS A 40 9.28 -1.27 3.78
N GLU A 41 10.30 -0.65 3.19
CA GLU A 41 11.35 0.05 3.93
C GLU A 41 10.79 1.19 4.79
N ARG A 42 9.81 1.94 4.26
CA ARG A 42 9.15 3.02 5.00
C ARG A 42 8.27 2.52 6.14
N LEU A 43 7.61 1.38 5.97
CA LEU A 43 6.83 0.74 7.03
C LEU A 43 7.75 0.17 8.11
N ASP A 44 8.90 -0.39 7.73
CA ASP A 44 9.90 -0.92 8.65
C ASP A 44 10.53 0.17 9.53
N ARG A 45 10.94 1.28 8.91
CA ARG A 45 11.52 2.44 9.59
C ARG A 45 10.47 3.36 10.25
N CYS A 46 9.22 2.93 10.36
CA CYS A 46 8.17 3.79 10.90
C CYS A 46 8.27 3.90 12.41
N LYS A 47 8.62 5.09 12.92
CA LYS A 47 8.70 5.40 14.36
C LYS A 47 7.42 5.12 15.16
N TYR A 48 6.27 5.07 14.50
CA TYR A 48 4.96 4.83 15.13
C TYR A 48 4.62 3.35 15.25
N GLY A 49 5.31 2.47 14.53
CA GLY A 49 5.12 1.03 14.66
C GLY A 49 3.65 0.61 14.44
N ASP A 50 3.21 -0.32 15.29
CA ASP A 50 1.84 -0.85 15.35
C ASP A 50 0.79 0.15 15.86
N LYS A 51 1.24 1.23 16.53
CA LYS A 51 0.35 2.27 17.09
C LYS A 51 -0.18 3.23 16.03
N LYS A 52 0.29 3.12 14.78
CA LYS A 52 -0.13 3.98 13.68
C LYS A 52 -1.56 3.68 13.24
N THR A 53 -2.39 4.72 13.09
CA THR A 53 -3.76 4.58 12.58
C THR A 53 -3.79 4.43 11.06
N SER A 54 -3.33 5.47 10.34
CA SER A 54 -3.27 5.50 8.87
C SER A 54 -2.07 6.30 8.38
N CYS A 55 -1.47 5.92 7.24
CA CYS A 55 -0.39 6.69 6.61
C CYS A 55 -0.81 8.11 6.21
N ARG A 56 -2.09 8.31 5.92
CA ARG A 56 -2.67 9.61 5.55
C ARG A 56 -2.71 10.61 6.71
N SER A 57 -3.04 10.13 7.91
CA SER A 57 -3.18 10.95 9.13
C SER A 57 -1.90 10.95 9.97
N CYS A 58 -0.77 10.53 9.40
CA CYS A 58 0.48 10.45 10.14
C CYS A 58 1.07 11.86 10.31
N PRO A 59 1.53 12.25 11.53
CA PRO A 59 2.06 13.60 11.79
C PRO A 59 3.32 13.92 11.01
N THR A 60 4.07 12.90 10.58
CA THR A 60 5.29 13.05 9.78
C THR A 60 5.11 12.30 8.46
N HIS A 61 5.06 13.02 7.35
CA HIS A 61 4.97 12.41 6.03
C HIS A 61 6.33 11.89 5.57
N CYS A 62 6.51 10.57 5.66
CA CYS A 62 7.78 9.90 5.33
C CYS A 62 7.97 9.62 3.82
N TYR A 63 6.95 9.84 2.99
CA TYR A 63 6.99 9.52 1.56
C TYR A 63 7.49 10.71 0.74
N LYS A 64 8.43 10.45 -0.17
CA LYS A 64 8.80 11.42 -1.23
C LYS A 64 7.54 11.75 -2.06
N PRO A 65 7.36 13.01 -2.50
CA PRO A 65 6.14 13.44 -3.21
C PRO A 65 5.87 12.62 -4.48
N LEU A 66 6.90 12.30 -5.27
CA LEU A 66 6.78 11.45 -6.47
C LEU A 66 6.32 10.02 -6.14
N MET A 67 6.92 9.39 -5.13
CA MET A 67 6.52 8.04 -4.68
C MET A 67 5.12 8.05 -4.05
N LYS A 68 4.74 9.15 -3.38
CA LYS A 68 3.40 9.36 -2.83
C LYS A 68 2.34 9.40 -3.94
N GLN A 69 2.63 10.06 -5.06
CA GLN A 69 1.72 10.07 -6.20
C GLN A 69 1.54 8.67 -6.80
N LYS A 70 2.65 7.94 -7.03
CA LYS A 70 2.61 6.56 -7.53
C LYS A 70 1.80 5.63 -6.61
N ILE A 71 2.03 5.67 -5.30
CA ILE A 71 1.28 4.81 -4.37
C ILE A 71 -0.20 5.22 -4.29
N CYS A 72 -0.52 6.52 -4.40
CA CYS A 72 -1.90 6.99 -4.49
C CYS A 72 -2.61 6.50 -5.76
N GLU A 73 -1.91 6.45 -6.90
CA GLU A 73 -2.43 5.91 -8.15
C GLU A 73 -2.73 4.41 -8.01
N VAL A 74 -1.77 3.65 -7.48
CA VAL A 74 -1.96 2.22 -7.15
C VAL A 74 -3.13 2.04 -6.19
N MET A 75 -3.24 2.88 -5.16
CA MET A 75 -4.36 2.84 -4.22
C MET A 75 -5.69 3.16 -4.88
N ARG A 76 -5.74 4.12 -5.81
CA ARG A 76 -6.97 4.50 -6.51
C ARG A 76 -7.43 3.43 -7.51
N PHE A 77 -6.49 2.75 -8.14
CA PHE A 77 -6.75 1.70 -9.10
C PHE A 77 -7.07 0.35 -8.44
N SER A 78 -6.28 -0.04 -7.43
CA SER A 78 -6.42 -1.30 -6.71
C SER A 78 -7.38 -1.22 -5.52
N GLY A 79 -7.69 -0.02 -5.01
CA GLY A 79 -8.61 0.22 -3.89
C GLY A 79 -10.02 -0.37 -4.07
N PRO A 80 -10.76 -0.08 -5.16
CA PRO A 80 -12.08 -0.69 -5.39
C PRO A 80 -11.99 -2.21 -5.61
N ARG A 81 -10.83 -2.72 -6.05
CA ARG A 81 -10.58 -4.16 -6.28
C ARG A 81 -10.13 -4.89 -5.02
N MET A 82 -9.63 -4.17 -4.02
CA MET A 82 -9.30 -4.71 -2.70
C MET A 82 -10.53 -5.15 -1.92
N LEU A 83 -11.70 -4.55 -2.20
CA LEU A 83 -13.00 -4.94 -1.64
C LEU A 83 -13.39 -6.38 -2.00
N ILE A 84 -12.85 -6.93 -3.09
CA ILE A 84 -13.11 -8.29 -3.59
C ILE A 84 -12.16 -9.32 -2.95
N TYR A 85 -10.93 -8.93 -2.60
CA TYR A 85 -9.89 -9.86 -2.12
C TYR A 85 -9.64 -9.81 -0.60
N ALA A 86 -9.91 -8.68 0.04
CA ALA A 86 -9.73 -8.50 1.49
C ALA A 86 -10.83 -7.56 2.05
N PRO A 87 -12.10 -8.02 2.12
CA PRO A 87 -13.25 -7.18 2.45
C PRO A 87 -13.14 -6.53 3.83
N ALA A 88 -12.60 -7.23 4.83
CA ALA A 88 -12.40 -6.68 6.17
C ALA A 88 -11.36 -5.54 6.22
N GLU A 89 -10.27 -5.63 5.44
CA GLU A 89 -9.25 -4.57 5.38
C GLU A 89 -9.72 -3.37 4.54
N ALA A 90 -10.45 -3.62 3.45
CA ALA A 90 -11.06 -2.58 2.63
C ALA A 90 -12.13 -1.80 3.41
N ILE A 91 -13.00 -2.50 4.15
CA ILE A 91 -14.02 -1.88 5.02
C ILE A 91 -13.36 -1.07 6.14
N ARG A 92 -12.29 -1.57 6.77
CA ARG A 92 -11.55 -0.81 7.78
C ARG A 92 -10.79 0.39 7.20
N HIS A 93 -10.30 0.29 5.96
CA HIS A 93 -9.66 1.41 5.25
C HIS A 93 -10.66 2.48 4.78
N LEU A 94 -11.90 2.08 4.46
CA LEU A 94 -13.01 2.97 4.09
C LEU A 94 -13.66 3.66 5.31
N LEU A 95 -13.83 2.94 6.42
CA LEU A 95 -14.43 3.45 7.66
C LEU A 95 -13.46 4.26 8.53
N CYS A 96 -12.13 4.11 8.33
CA CYS A 96 -11.10 4.85 9.06
C CYS A 96 -10.46 5.94 8.17
N LYS A 97 -11.32 6.62 7.41
CA LYS A 97 -11.03 7.87 6.70
C LYS A 97 -11.29 9.05 7.63
#